data_AF-A0A2L1UMU1-F1
#
_entry.id   AF-A0A2L1UMU1-F1
#
_cell.length_a   1.000
_cell.length_b   1.000
_cell.length_c   1.000
_cell.angle_alpha   90.00
_cell.angle_beta   90.00
_cell.angle_gamma   90.00
#
_symmetry.space_group_name_H-M   'P 1'
#
loop_
_entity.id
_entity.type
_entity.pdbx_description
1 polymer ?
#
loop_
_entity_poly.entity_id
_entity_poly.type
_entity_poly.pdbx_seq_one_letter_code
_entity_poly.pdbx_strand_id
1 'polypeptide(L)'
;MLRVDIEKIDRMISALKGVRRELKKYHDIRDKSTDGFSPKQNGKRKADLDFRAMTLIKWSHDLHALAVELELADKRESYDEVILSDGWREFKYKPREPFPTCK
;
A
#
# COMPACT_ATOMS: atom_id res chain seq x y z
N MET A 1 2.64 -3.65 31.37
CA MET A 1 3.43 -4.68 30.68
C MET A 1 3.63 -4.19 29.25
N LEU A 2 4.80 -3.67 28.88
CA LEU A 2 5.09 -3.25 27.50
C LEU A 2 5.24 -4.51 26.64
N ARG A 3 4.15 -4.98 26.04
CA ARG A 3 4.10 -6.17 25.16
C ARG A 3 4.30 -5.81 23.67
N VAL A 4 4.78 -4.61 23.39
CA VAL A 4 5.14 -4.23 22.02
C VAL A 4 6.51 -4.83 21.71
N ASP A 5 6.49 -5.90 20.93
CA ASP A 5 7.68 -6.59 20.44
C ASP A 5 8.45 -5.66 19.47
N ILE A 6 9.76 -5.51 19.70
CA ILE A 6 10.67 -4.73 18.86
C ILE A 6 10.57 -5.21 17.41
N GLU A 7 10.38 -6.51 17.17
CA GLU A 7 10.22 -7.04 15.81
C GLU A 7 9.00 -6.46 15.09
N LYS A 8 7.88 -6.23 15.80
CA LYS A 8 6.69 -5.63 15.20
C LYS A 8 6.92 -4.17 14.85
N ILE A 9 7.65 -3.44 15.71
CA ILE A 9 8.06 -2.06 15.44
C ILE A 9 8.96 -2.01 14.20
N ASP A 10 9.95 -2.90 14.11
CA ASP A 10 10.86 -2.96 12.96
C ASP A 10 10.14 -3.30 11.66
N ARG A 11 9.16 -4.21 11.70
CA ARG A 11 8.27 -4.50 10.56
C ARG A 11 7.47 -3.27 10.13
N MET A 12 6.90 -2.53 11.08
CA MET A 12 6.17 -1.28 10.81
C MET A 12 7.08 -0.22 10.19
N ILE A 13 8.29 -0.02 10.73
CA ILE A 13 9.27 0.92 10.19
C ILE A 13 9.68 0.53 8.76
N SER A 14 9.91 -0.77 8.51
CA SER A 14 10.24 -1.27 7.18
C SER A 14 9.10 -1.03 6.18
N ALA A 15 7.85 -1.30 6.58
CA ALA A 15 6.67 -1.04 5.77
C ALA A 15 6.52 0.45 5.44
N LEU A 16 6.69 1.34 6.44
CA LEU A 16 6.65 2.79 6.26
C LEU A 16 7.75 3.29 5.30
N LYS A 17 8.97 2.74 5.39
CA LYS A 17 10.04 3.03 4.42
C LYS A 17 9.67 2.54 3.02
N GLY A 18 8.99 1.40 2.89
CA GLY A 18 8.42 0.90 1.65
C GLY A 18 7.44 1.89 1.03
N VAL A 19 6.43 2.32 1.79
CA VAL A 19 5.43 3.30 1.38
C VAL A 19 6.07 4.61 0.95
N ARG A 20 7.00 5.15 1.74
CA ARG A 20 7.71 6.39 1.39
C ARG A 20 8.40 6.29 0.04
N ARG A 21 9.06 5.16 -0.26
CA ARG A 21 9.73 4.95 -1.56
C ARG A 21 8.72 4.90 -2.70
N GLU A 22 7.59 4.21 -2.52
CA GLU A 22 6.57 4.13 -3.56
C GLU A 22 5.83 5.45 -3.78
N LEU A 23 5.51 6.20 -2.71
CA LEU A 23 4.96 7.55 -2.82
C LEU A 23 5.88 8.47 -3.60
N LYS A 24 7.19 8.45 -3.30
CA LYS A 24 8.16 9.27 -4.02
C LYS A 24 8.12 8.98 -5.52
N LYS A 25 8.21 7.70 -5.91
CA LYS A 25 8.19 7.31 -7.32
C LYS A 25 6.83 7.60 -7.99
N TYR A 26 5.72 7.48 -7.26
CA TYR A 26 4.39 7.86 -7.75
C TYR A 26 4.33 9.36 -8.07
N HIS A 27 4.78 10.20 -7.15
CA HIS A 27 4.86 11.65 -7.34
C HIS A 27 5.82 12.03 -8.47
N ASP A 28 7.00 11.40 -8.54
CA ASP A 28 7.98 11.66 -9.61
C ASP A 28 7.38 11.43 -11.01
N ILE A 29 6.49 10.44 -11.17
CA ILE A 29 5.80 10.19 -12.45
C ILE A 29 4.60 11.13 -12.63
N ARG A 30 3.82 11.35 -11.57
CA ARG A 30 2.62 12.19 -11.59
C ARG A 30 2.96 13.65 -11.90
N ASP A 31 4.04 14.15 -11.34
CA ASP A 31 4.40 15.57 -11.40
C ASP A 31 5.31 15.89 -12.61
N LYS A 32 5.77 14.87 -13.33
CA LYS A 32 6.54 15.05 -14.57
C LYS A 32 5.66 15.68 -15.66
N SER A 33 6.14 16.78 -16.26
CA SER A 33 5.50 17.37 -17.44
C SER A 33 5.38 16.35 -18.57
N THR A 34 4.21 16.35 -19.21
CA THR A 34 3.87 15.49 -20.36
C THR A 34 3.87 16.27 -21.67
N ASP A 35 4.41 17.48 -21.70
CA ASP A 35 4.47 18.28 -22.92
C ASP A 35 5.28 17.55 -23.99
N GLY A 36 4.70 17.41 -25.18
CA GLY A 36 5.29 16.65 -26.28
C GLY A 36 5.21 15.12 -26.14
N PHE A 37 4.47 14.59 -25.16
CA PHE A 37 4.26 13.14 -25.08
C PHE A 37 3.30 12.67 -26.18
N SER A 38 3.69 11.62 -26.88
CA SER A 38 2.79 10.88 -27.76
C SER A 38 1.70 10.13 -26.96
N PRO A 39 0.57 9.77 -27.59
CA PRO A 39 -0.47 8.97 -26.93
C PRO A 39 0.05 7.67 -26.30
N LYS A 40 1.02 7.01 -26.96
CA LYS A 40 1.65 5.79 -26.45
C LYS A 40 2.46 6.04 -25.17
N GLN A 41 3.16 7.17 -25.08
CA GLN A 41 3.91 7.54 -23.87
C GLN A 41 2.96 7.89 -22.72
N ASN A 42 1.86 8.59 -23.00
CA ASN A 42 0.82 8.86 -22.00
C ASN A 42 0.17 7.57 -21.50
N GLY A 43 -0.11 6.62 -22.39
CA GLY A 43 -0.64 5.29 -22.01
C GLY A 43 0.30 4.53 -21.07
N LYS A 44 1.60 4.47 -21.38
CA LYS A 44 2.61 3.85 -20.50
C LYS A 44 2.67 4.52 -19.13
N ARG A 45 2.71 5.86 -19.12
CA ARG A 45 2.74 6.65 -17.88
C ARG A 45 1.51 6.39 -17.01
N LYS A 46 0.33 6.33 -17.62
CA LYS A 46 -0.91 6.01 -16.91
C LYS A 46 -0.85 4.62 -16.28
N ALA A 47 -0.45 3.60 -17.04
CA ALA A 47 -0.30 2.24 -16.52
C ALA A 47 0.69 2.16 -15.34
N ASP A 48 1.81 2.88 -15.42
CA ASP A 48 2.78 2.95 -14.32
C ASP A 48 2.17 3.61 -13.06
N LEU A 49 1.38 4.68 -13.22
CA LEU A 49 0.68 5.34 -12.11
C LEU A 49 -0.36 4.44 -11.48
N ASP A 50 -1.15 3.73 -12.30
CA ASP A 50 -2.19 2.82 -11.84
C ASP A 50 -1.59 1.65 -11.07
N PHE A 51 -0.52 1.03 -11.57
CA PHE A 51 0.20 -0.04 -10.88
C PHE A 51 0.77 0.40 -9.52
N ARG A 52 1.31 1.63 -9.46
CA ARG A 52 1.81 2.22 -8.22
C ARG A 52 0.70 2.53 -7.23
N ALA A 53 -0.43 3.05 -7.70
CA ALA A 53 -1.59 3.30 -6.86
C ALA A 53 -2.11 2.00 -6.22
N MET A 54 -2.22 0.92 -7.00
CA MET A 54 -2.57 -0.40 -6.47
C MET A 54 -1.58 -0.88 -5.41
N THR A 55 -0.28 -0.66 -5.64
CA THR A 55 0.77 -1.04 -4.68
C THR A 55 0.65 -0.24 -3.37
N LEU A 56 0.34 1.06 -3.45
CA LEU A 56 0.09 1.90 -2.27
C LEU A 56 -1.15 1.46 -1.48
N ILE A 57 -2.21 1.02 -2.16
CA ILE A 57 -3.41 0.46 -1.50
C ILE A 57 -3.02 -0.79 -0.70
N LYS A 58 -2.29 -1.74 -1.31
CA LYS A 58 -1.81 -2.95 -0.62
C LYS A 58 -0.99 -2.60 0.62
N TRP A 59 -0.04 -1.69 0.49
CA TRP A 59 0.75 -1.22 1.63
C TRP A 59 -0.10 -0.57 2.73
N SER A 60 -1.15 0.17 2.38
CA SER A 60 -2.05 0.78 3.36
C SER A 60 -2.79 -0.29 4.19
N HIS A 61 -3.17 -1.40 3.57
CA HIS A 61 -3.78 -2.53 4.26
C HIS A 61 -2.78 -3.22 5.20
N ASP A 62 -1.56 -3.47 4.72
CA ASP A 62 -0.51 -4.10 5.54
C ASP A 62 -0.11 -3.21 6.73
N LEU A 63 0.02 -1.90 6.52
CA LEU A 63 0.29 -0.94 7.59
C LEU A 63 -0.82 -0.91 8.62
N HIS A 64 -2.08 -0.99 8.19
CA HIS A 64 -3.20 -1.08 9.11
C HIS A 64 -3.12 -2.36 9.96
N ALA A 65 -2.84 -3.52 9.36
CA ALA A 65 -2.69 -4.77 10.11
C ALA A 65 -1.57 -4.67 11.16
N LEU A 66 -0.42 -4.10 10.78
CA LEU A 66 0.70 -3.87 11.70
C LEU A 66 0.34 -2.86 12.81
N ALA A 67 -0.42 -1.80 12.50
CA ALA A 67 -0.88 -0.84 13.49
C ALA A 67 -1.80 -1.50 14.53
N VAL A 68 -2.68 -2.41 14.11
CA VAL A 68 -3.52 -3.20 15.03
C VAL A 68 -2.67 -4.11 15.92
N GLU A 69 -1.66 -4.78 15.36
CA GLU A 69 -0.75 -5.65 16.11
C GLU A 69 0.12 -4.91 17.15
N LEU A 70 0.28 -3.60 16.97
CA LEU A 70 0.99 -2.67 17.85
C LEU A 70 0.05 -1.90 18.80
N GLU A 71 -1.26 -2.20 18.80
CA GLU A 71 -2.27 -1.51 19.61
C GLU A 71 -2.37 0.00 19.30
N LEU A 72 -2.03 0.39 18.06
CA LEU A 72 -2.11 1.77 17.57
C LEU A 72 -3.40 2.06 16.78
N ALA A 73 -4.15 1.01 16.42
CA ALA A 73 -5.39 1.09 15.67
C ALA A 73 -6.33 -0.05 16.06
N ASP A 74 -7.64 0.16 15.86
CA ASP A 74 -8.65 -0.86 16.05
C ASP A 74 -8.70 -1.86 14.89
N LYS A 75 -9.06 -3.11 15.18
CA LYS A 75 -9.31 -4.11 14.14
C LYS A 75 -10.54 -3.70 13.33
N ARG A 76 -10.49 -3.89 12.01
CA ARG A 76 -11.66 -3.73 11.13
C ARG A 76 -12.67 -4.84 11.38
N GLU A 77 -13.93 -4.58 11.05
CA GLU A 77 -14.98 -5.60 11.03
C GLU A 77 -14.62 -6.77 10.10
N SER A 78 -14.11 -6.47 8.89
CA SER A 78 -13.63 -7.47 7.94
C SER A 78 -12.38 -7.03 7.17
N TYR A 79 -11.66 -8.03 6.65
CA TYR A 79 -10.52 -7.91 5.75
C TYR A 79 -10.83 -8.64 4.44
N ASP A 80 -12.02 -8.39 3.92
CA ASP A 80 -12.52 -9.03 2.72
C ASP A 80 -11.69 -8.67 1.48
N GLU A 81 -11.80 -9.51 0.46
CA GLU A 81 -11.13 -9.31 -0.81
C GLU A 81 -11.57 -7.97 -1.44
N VAL A 82 -10.59 -7.16 -1.82
CA VAL A 82 -10.80 -5.93 -2.57
C VAL A 82 -10.39 -6.13 -4.03
N ILE A 83 -11.15 -5.53 -4.93
CA ILE A 83 -10.85 -5.52 -6.36
C ILE A 83 -10.00 -4.27 -6.64
N LEU A 84 -8.78 -4.50 -7.08
CA LEU A 84 -7.89 -3.46 -7.57
C LEU A 84 -7.93 -3.48 -9.10
N SER A 85 -7.92 -2.31 -9.74
CA SER A 85 -7.97 -2.21 -11.20
C SER A 85 -6.92 -1.24 -11.70
N ASP A 86 -6.26 -1.60 -12.81
CA ASP A 86 -5.41 -0.70 -13.60
C ASP A 86 -6.15 -0.09 -14.81
N GLY A 87 -7.47 -0.22 -14.83
CA GLY A 87 -8.34 0.20 -15.94
C GLY A 87 -8.35 -0.77 -17.13
N TRP A 88 -7.54 -1.83 -17.11
CA TRP A 88 -7.53 -2.89 -18.12
C TRP A 88 -7.81 -4.29 -17.54
N ARG A 89 -7.30 -4.55 -16.34
CA ARG A 89 -7.40 -5.82 -15.63
C ARG A 89 -7.83 -5.58 -14.20
N GLU A 90 -8.60 -6.53 -13.69
CA GLU A 90 -8.97 -6.59 -12.28
C GLU A 90 -8.06 -7.58 -11.55
N PHE A 91 -7.65 -7.19 -10.36
CA PHE A 91 -6.79 -7.94 -9.49
C PHE A 91 -7.47 -8.08 -8.14
N LYS A 92 -7.75 -9.33 -7.80
CA LYS A 92 -8.23 -9.70 -6.48
C LYS A 92 -7.09 -9.62 -5.48
N TYR A 93 -7.25 -8.79 -4.45
CA TYR A 93 -6.30 -8.67 -3.37
C TYR A 93 -7.02 -8.90 -2.04
N LYS A 94 -6.57 -9.88 -1.28
CA LYS A 94 -7.03 -10.10 0.08
C LYS A 94 -6.06 -9.41 1.05
N PRO A 95 -6.50 -8.35 1.77
CA PRO A 95 -5.71 -7.75 2.83
C PRO A 95 -5.26 -8.79 3.85
N ARG A 96 -4.03 -8.66 4.34
CA ARG A 96 -3.59 -9.46 5.48
C ARG A 96 -4.39 -9.07 6.72
N GLU A 97 -4.82 -10.07 7.48
CA GLU A 97 -5.36 -9.88 8.81
C GLU A 97 -4.24 -9.68 9.86
N PRO A 98 -4.48 -8.85 10.89
CA PRO A 98 -3.56 -8.74 12.01
C PRO A 98 -3.48 -10.05 12.78
N PHE A 99 -2.29 -10.41 13.25
CA PHE A 99 -2.14 -11.57 14.13
C PHE A 99 -2.99 -11.41 15.40
N PRO A 100 -3.55 -12.50 15.95
CA PRO A 100 -4.29 -12.44 17.19
C PRO A 100 -3.38 -11.87 18.29
N THR A 101 -3.80 -10.76 18.88
CA THR A 101 -3.17 -10.25 20.10
C THR A 101 -3.40 -11.29 21.19
N CYS A 102 -2.34 -11.98 21.64
CA CYS A 102 -2.41 -12.86 22.80
C CYS A 102 -2.96 -12.04 23.97
N LYS A 103 -4.21 -12.31 24.36
CA LYS A 103 -4.81 -11.81 25.60
C LYS A 103 -4.06 -12.44 26.77
#